data_AF-A0A238XC70-F1
#
_entry.id   AF-A0A238XC70-F1
#
_cell.length_a   1.000
_cell.length_b   1.000
_cell.length_c   1.000
_cell.angle_alpha   90.00
_cell.angle_beta   90.00
_cell.angle_gamma   90.00
#
_symmetry.space_group_name_H-M   'P 1'
#
loop_
_entity.id
_entity.type
_entity.pdbx_description
1 polymer ?
#
loop_
_entity_poly.entity_id
_entity_poly.type
_entity_poly.pdbx_seq_one_letter_code
_entity_poly.pdbx_strand_id
1 'polypeptide(L)'
;MEFACKLAGTKLLVVLGHTACGAVKGACDDAKLGKLTGMLAKIKPAVNAVTSPEDASLRNSGNLEFVNNVAEQNVLLTIDKILKDSAVLAEMHNSGEIKIVGAMYNVHSGAVTFI
;
A
#
# COMPACT_ATOMS: atom_id res chain seq x y z
N MET A 1 -1.32 8.56 13.46
CA MET A 1 -2.08 7.31 13.67
C MET A 1 -2.26 7.01 15.15
N GLU A 2 -1.18 7.00 15.95
CA GLU A 2 -1.22 6.76 17.40
C GLU A 2 -2.20 7.67 18.15
N PHE A 3 -2.14 8.99 17.92
CA PHE A 3 -3.08 9.93 18.53
C PHE A 3 -4.55 9.55 18.24
N ALA A 4 -4.88 9.26 16.99
CA ALA A 4 -6.23 8.93 16.57
C ALA A 4 -6.73 7.64 17.24
N CYS A 5 -5.87 6.64 17.41
CA CYS A 5 -6.21 5.36 18.01
C CYS A 5 -6.24 5.44 19.55
N LYS A 6 -5.11 5.85 20.16
CA LYS A 6 -4.92 5.77 21.62
C LYS A 6 -5.64 6.88 22.38
N LEU A 7 -5.69 8.10 21.82
CA LEU A 7 -6.24 9.27 22.52
C LEU A 7 -7.62 9.65 22.02
N ALA A 8 -7.85 9.63 20.71
CA ALA A 8 -9.16 9.95 20.14
C ALA A 8 -10.12 8.74 20.08
N GLY A 9 -9.64 7.52 20.36
CA GLY A 9 -10.47 6.33 20.50
C GLY A 9 -10.88 5.63 19.20
N THR A 10 -10.19 5.90 18.08
CA THR A 10 -10.41 5.20 16.80
C THR A 10 -10.22 3.70 16.96
N LYS A 11 -11.20 2.91 16.50
CA LYS A 11 -11.20 1.44 16.59
C LYS A 11 -10.79 0.71 15.31
N LEU A 12 -10.83 1.39 14.18
CA LEU A 12 -10.53 0.82 12.87
C LEU A 12 -9.59 1.73 12.11
N LEU A 13 -8.46 1.18 11.66
CA LEU A 13 -7.53 1.82 10.73
C LEU A 13 -7.61 1.09 9.40
N VAL A 14 -7.93 1.82 8.34
CA VAL A 14 -7.96 1.28 6.97
C VAL A 14 -6.78 1.85 6.20
N VAL A 15 -5.91 0.98 5.70
CA VAL A 15 -4.92 1.34 4.67
C VAL A 15 -5.58 1.15 3.32
N LEU A 16 -5.93 2.26 2.67
CA LEU A 16 -6.67 2.24 1.41
C LEU A 16 -5.73 2.53 0.23
N GLY A 17 -5.50 1.52 -0.61
CA GLY A 17 -4.91 1.69 -1.93
C GLY A 17 -5.98 1.97 -2.99
N HIS A 18 -5.56 2.20 -4.23
CA HIS A 18 -6.50 2.39 -5.33
C HIS A 18 -5.95 1.90 -6.66
N THR A 19 -6.85 1.51 -7.56
CA THR A 19 -6.50 1.09 -8.92
C THR A 19 -5.87 2.23 -9.73
N ALA A 20 -5.04 1.89 -10.71
CA ALA A 20 -4.42 2.83 -11.65
C ALA A 20 -3.57 3.94 -10.98
N CYS A 21 -3.00 3.68 -9.80
CA CYS A 21 -2.21 4.64 -9.06
C CYS A 21 -0.97 5.13 -9.84
N GLY A 22 -0.89 6.45 -10.09
CA GLY A 22 0.20 7.05 -10.85
C GLY A 22 1.58 6.91 -10.19
N ALA A 23 1.63 6.94 -8.85
CA ALA A 23 2.88 6.71 -8.12
C ALA A 23 3.36 5.26 -8.27
N VAL A 24 2.44 4.29 -8.23
CA VAL A 24 2.77 2.89 -8.46
C VAL A 24 3.25 2.67 -9.89
N LYS A 25 2.58 3.24 -10.89
CA LYS A 25 3.04 3.25 -12.29
C LYS A 25 4.47 3.77 -12.43
N GLY A 26 4.74 4.95 -11.85
CA GLY A 26 6.08 5.52 -11.87
C GLY A 26 7.12 4.65 -11.17
N ALA A 27 6.75 3.93 -10.10
CA ALA A 27 7.64 2.99 -9.43
C ALA A 27 7.90 1.74 -10.28
N CYS A 28 6.90 1.20 -10.97
CA CYS A 28 7.06 0.09 -11.92
C CYS A 28 8.02 0.46 -13.06
N ASP A 29 7.89 1.67 -13.60
CA ASP A 29 8.73 2.15 -14.72
C ASP A 29 10.12 2.66 -14.29
N ASP A 30 10.43 2.61 -12.99
CA ASP A 30 11.64 3.19 -12.42
C ASP A 30 11.87 4.68 -12.77
N ALA A 31 10.78 5.45 -12.87
CA ALA A 31 10.82 6.84 -13.26
C ALA A 31 11.77 7.67 -12.36
N LYS A 32 12.61 8.51 -12.97
CA LYS A 32 13.57 9.37 -12.28
C LYS A 32 13.22 10.84 -12.48
N LEU A 33 12.89 11.55 -11.41
CA LEU A 33 12.62 12.99 -11.46
C LEU A 33 12.77 13.66 -10.09
N GLY A 34 13.95 14.19 -9.79
CA GLY A 34 14.17 14.99 -8.57
C GLY A 34 13.64 14.32 -7.29
N LYS A 35 12.83 15.04 -6.50
CA LYS A 35 12.21 14.51 -5.25
C LYS A 35 11.24 13.35 -5.49
N LEU A 36 10.70 13.18 -6.69
CA LEU A 36 9.81 12.07 -7.03
C LEU A 36 10.54 10.74 -6.86
N THR A 37 11.81 10.65 -7.27
CA THR A 37 12.61 9.43 -7.19
C THR A 37 12.66 8.87 -5.76
N GLY A 38 12.88 9.73 -4.76
CA GLY A 38 12.93 9.33 -3.36
C GLY A 38 11.58 8.88 -2.81
N MET A 39 10.48 9.43 -3.32
CA MET A 39 9.13 8.96 -2.97
C MET A 39 8.85 7.60 -3.58
N LEU A 40 9.15 7.41 -4.87
CA LEU A 40 8.96 6.14 -5.58
C LEU A 40 9.80 5.01 -5.00
N ALA A 41 10.99 5.31 -4.46
CA ALA A 41 11.82 4.33 -3.76
C ALA A 41 11.10 3.66 -2.57
N LYS A 42 10.11 4.33 -1.96
CA LYS A 42 9.30 3.74 -0.88
C LYS A 42 8.30 2.68 -1.38
N ILE A 43 7.96 2.70 -2.67
CA ILE A 43 7.02 1.76 -3.31
C ILE A 43 7.78 0.57 -3.94
N LYS A 44 9.07 0.72 -4.25
CA LYS A 44 9.90 -0.35 -4.83
C LYS A 44 9.86 -1.69 -4.07
N PRO A 45 9.79 -1.75 -2.72
CA PRO A 45 9.58 -3.02 -2.03
C PRO A 45 8.34 -3.78 -2.49
N ALA A 46 7.23 -3.07 -2.76
CA ALA A 46 6.01 -3.68 -3.29
C ALA A 46 6.19 -4.18 -4.74
N VAL A 47 6.88 -3.40 -5.57
CA VAL A 47 7.20 -3.79 -6.96
C VAL A 47 8.02 -5.09 -6.99
N ASN A 48 8.96 -5.24 -6.04
CA ASN A 48 9.81 -6.41 -5.95
C ASN A 48 9.11 -7.63 -5.32
N ALA A 49 8.16 -7.39 -4.42
CA ALA A 49 7.41 -8.45 -3.74
C ALA A 49 6.37 -9.13 -4.66
N VAL A 50 5.84 -8.42 -5.65
CA VAL A 50 4.96 -9.02 -6.66
C VAL A 50 5.80 -9.83 -7.64
N THR A 51 5.60 -11.15 -7.73
CA THR A 51 6.40 -12.04 -8.57
C THR A 51 5.81 -12.29 -9.96
N SER A 52 4.51 -12.08 -10.14
CA SER A 52 3.81 -12.21 -11.42
C SER A 52 3.56 -10.85 -12.09
N PRO A 53 3.70 -10.73 -13.42
CA PRO A 53 4.17 -11.75 -14.35
C PRO A 53 5.69 -12.02 -14.18
N GLU A 54 6.12 -13.23 -14.53
CA GLU A 54 7.53 -13.62 -14.54
C GLU A 54 8.33 -12.87 -15.62
N ASP A 55 7.69 -12.61 -16.77
CA ASP A 55 8.27 -11.83 -17.85
C ASP A 55 8.46 -10.37 -17.41
N ALA A 56 9.73 -9.99 -17.24
CA ALA A 56 10.12 -8.65 -16.81
C ALA A 56 9.66 -7.55 -17.79
N SER A 57 9.50 -7.86 -19.07
CA SER A 57 9.04 -6.89 -20.07
C SER A 57 7.58 -6.47 -19.84
N LEU A 58 6.80 -7.27 -19.11
CA LEU A 58 5.40 -6.99 -18.76
C LEU A 58 5.25 -6.28 -17.41
N ARG A 59 6.35 -6.04 -16.68
CA ARG A 59 6.36 -5.46 -15.32
C ARG A 59 6.51 -3.94 -15.35
N ASN A 60 5.66 -3.27 -16.12
CA ASN A 60 5.69 -1.81 -16.34
C ASN A 60 4.28 -1.19 -16.26
N SER A 61 4.18 0.13 -16.38
CA SER A 61 2.94 0.89 -16.24
C SER A 61 1.88 0.62 -17.31
N GLY A 62 2.27 0.03 -18.45
CA GLY A 62 1.37 -0.42 -19.50
C GLY A 62 0.54 -1.65 -19.10
N ASN A 63 1.03 -2.44 -18.14
CA ASN A 63 0.30 -3.59 -17.59
C ASN A 63 -0.47 -3.17 -16.33
N LEU A 64 -1.75 -2.79 -16.51
CA LEU A 64 -2.58 -2.33 -15.40
C LEU A 64 -2.84 -3.40 -14.35
N GLU A 65 -2.87 -4.68 -14.73
CA GLU A 65 -3.02 -5.78 -13.78
C GLU A 65 -1.81 -5.84 -12.83
N PHE A 66 -0.59 -5.83 -13.39
CA PHE A 66 0.63 -5.76 -12.60
C PHE A 66 0.66 -4.53 -11.69
N VAL A 67 0.34 -3.34 -12.22
CA VAL A 67 0.28 -2.10 -11.43
C VAL A 67 -0.70 -2.21 -10.27
N ASN A 68 -1.89 -2.79 -10.49
CA ASN A 68 -2.89 -2.95 -9.44
C ASN A 68 -2.45 -3.98 -8.39
N ASN A 69 -1.82 -5.08 -8.81
CA ASN A 69 -1.23 -6.06 -7.88
C ASN A 69 -0.13 -5.42 -7.02
N VAL A 70 0.71 -4.55 -7.60
CA VAL A 70 1.71 -3.80 -6.83
C VAL A 70 1.06 -2.81 -5.88
N ALA A 71 -0.04 -2.16 -6.27
CA ALA A 71 -0.77 -1.25 -5.38
C ALA A 71 -1.36 -2.00 -4.18
N GLU A 72 -1.93 -3.19 -4.41
CA GLU A 72 -2.43 -4.07 -3.36
C GLU A 72 -1.29 -4.54 -2.43
N GLN A 73 -0.19 -5.02 -2.99
CA GLN A 73 0.98 -5.42 -2.21
C GLN A 73 1.56 -4.26 -1.39
N ASN A 74 1.50 -3.03 -1.91
CA ASN A 74 1.92 -1.84 -1.20
C ASN A 74 1.01 -1.53 0.00
N VAL A 75 -0.29 -1.81 -0.07
CA VAL A 75 -1.22 -1.72 1.07
C VAL A 75 -0.79 -2.68 2.17
N LEU A 76 -0.56 -3.96 1.83
CA LEU A 76 -0.15 -4.99 2.79
C LEU A 76 1.18 -4.63 3.46
N LEU A 77 2.20 -4.26 2.69
CA LEU A 77 3.49 -3.85 3.23
C LEU A 77 3.40 -2.58 4.09
N THR A 78 2.44 -1.70 3.81
CA THR A 78 2.19 -0.51 4.63
C THR A 78 1.59 -0.89 5.97
N ILE A 79 0.70 -1.88 6.03
CA ILE A 79 0.17 -2.42 7.29
C ILE A 79 1.31 -3.01 8.12
N ASP A 80 2.13 -3.87 7.52
CA ASP A 80 3.30 -4.47 8.19
C ASP A 80 4.24 -3.40 8.73
N LYS A 81 4.47 -2.35 7.94
CA LYS A 81 5.30 -1.22 8.35
C LYS A 81 4.69 -0.43 9.51
N ILE A 82 3.38 -0.20 9.52
CA ILE A 82 2.69 0.48 10.63
C ILE A 82 2.90 -0.29 11.94
N LEU A 83 2.73 -1.61 11.90
CA LEU A 83 2.92 -2.48 13.06
C LEU A 83 4.39 -2.54 13.49
N LYS A 84 5.32 -2.56 12.54
CA LYS A 84 6.76 -2.58 12.82
C LYS A 84 7.27 -1.26 13.41
N ASP A 85 6.81 -0.14 12.90
CA ASP A 85 7.34 1.19 13.23
C ASP A 85 6.69 1.80 14.48
N SER A 86 5.52 1.30 14.92
CA SER A 86 4.81 1.80 16.10
C SER A 86 4.47 0.68 17.08
N ALA A 87 5.22 0.62 18.18
CA ALA A 87 4.93 -0.30 19.28
C ALA A 87 3.54 -0.08 19.89
N VAL A 88 3.08 1.18 19.95
CA VAL A 88 1.75 1.55 20.47
C VAL A 88 0.65 0.93 19.61
N LEU A 89 0.73 1.08 18.28
CA LEU A 89 -0.28 0.53 17.38
C LEU A 89 -0.21 -1.00 17.33
N ALA A 90 0.99 -1.58 17.39
CA ALA A 90 1.16 -3.02 17.45
C ALA A 90 0.55 -3.63 18.72
N GLU A 91 0.79 -3.03 19.88
CA GLU A 91 0.19 -3.47 21.15
C GLU A 91 -1.35 -3.38 21.09
N MET A 92 -1.89 -2.23 20.65
CA MET A 92 -3.34 -2.05 20.52
C MET A 92 -3.98 -3.02 19.50
N HIS A 93 -3.27 -3.35 18.43
CA HIS A 93 -3.75 -4.33 17.45
C HIS A 93 -3.75 -5.75 18.04
N ASN A 94 -2.66 -6.13 18.72
CA ASN A 94 -2.50 -7.46 19.32
C ASN A 94 -3.44 -7.69 20.51
N SER A 95 -3.80 -6.63 21.25
CA SER A 95 -4.80 -6.68 22.31
C SER A 95 -6.25 -6.67 21.80
N GLY A 96 -6.45 -6.44 20.49
CA GLY A 96 -7.77 -6.29 19.88
C GLY A 96 -8.46 -4.95 20.16
N GLU A 97 -7.76 -3.97 20.74
CA GLU A 97 -8.29 -2.62 20.98
C GLU A 97 -8.57 -1.86 19.67
N ILE A 98 -7.78 -2.13 18.63
CA ILE A 98 -8.00 -1.65 17.26
C ILE A 98 -7.87 -2.79 16.25
N LYS A 99 -8.52 -2.62 15.10
CA LYS A 99 -8.29 -3.46 13.92
C LYS A 99 -7.59 -2.63 12.84
N ILE A 100 -6.59 -3.22 12.19
CA ILE A 100 -5.94 -2.63 11.01
C ILE A 100 -6.28 -3.51 9.81
N VAL A 101 -6.82 -2.93 8.74
CA VAL A 101 -7.23 -3.66 7.53
C VAL A 101 -6.74 -2.99 6.26
N GLY A 102 -6.53 -3.78 5.22
CA GLY A 102 -6.26 -3.29 3.87
C GLY A 102 -7.55 -3.16 3.07
N ALA A 103 -7.55 -2.24 2.12
CA ALA A 103 -8.59 -2.17 1.11
C ALA A 103 -8.08 -1.57 -0.20
N MET A 104 -8.76 -1.89 -1.29
CA MET A 104 -8.52 -1.34 -2.62
C MET A 104 -9.76 -0.61 -3.12
N TYR A 105 -9.61 0.67 -3.44
CA TYR A 105 -10.62 1.49 -4.11
C TYR A 105 -10.49 1.39 -5.63
N ASN A 106 -11.56 0.98 -6.31
CA ASN A 106 -11.63 1.01 -7.76
C ASN A 106 -12.05 2.41 -8.23
N VAL A 107 -11.12 3.14 -8.86
CA VAL A 107 -11.35 4.54 -9.27
C VAL A 107 -12.38 4.68 -10.38
N HIS A 108 -12.69 3.61 -11.11
CA HIS A 108 -13.67 3.62 -12.18
C HIS A 108 -15.08 3.34 -11.67
N SER A 109 -15.26 2.32 -10.82
CA SER A 109 -16.57 1.92 -10.32
C SER A 109 -16.97 2.59 -8.99
N GLY A 110 -16.01 3.15 -8.26
CA GLY A 110 -16.23 3.66 -6.91
C GLY A 110 -16.30 2.59 -5.81
N ALA A 111 -16.16 1.31 -6.17
CA ALA A 111 -16.24 0.21 -5.22
C ALA A 111 -14.99 0.12 -4.34
N VAL A 112 -15.15 -0.31 -3.09
CA VAL A 112 -14.07 -0.64 -2.16
C VAL A 112 -14.11 -2.13 -1.86
N THR A 113 -12.98 -2.81 -2.09
CA THR A 113 -12.79 -4.23 -1.74
C THR A 113 -11.80 -4.32 -0.59
N PHE A 114 -12.19 -4.93 0.53
CA PHE A 114 -11.29 -5.22 1.65
C PHE A 114 -10.45 -6.46 1.35
N ILE A 115 -9.18 -6.42 1.73
CA ILE A 115 -8.17 -7.48 1.52
C ILE A 115 -7.53 -7.90 2.84
#